data_AF-A0A7K3HJN8-F1
#
_entry.id   AF-A0A7K3HJN8-F1
#
_cell.length_a   1.000
_cell.length_b   1.000
_cell.length_c   1.000
_cell.angle_alpha   90.00
_cell.angle_beta   90.00
_cell.angle_gamma   90.00
#
_symmetry.space_group_name_H-M   'P 1'
#
loop_
_entity.id
_entity.type
_entity.pdbx_description
1 polymer ?
#
loop_
_entity_poly.entity_id
_entity_poly.type
_entity_poly.pdbx_seq_one_letter_code
_entity_poly.pdbx_strand_id
1 'polypeptide(L)'
;RGLRRLVPVRRDRRGGARPGGHLAFTPRAKKALERSLREALSLKDRHIGTEHVLLALLDPEDKVTATVLRRLGTEPDTARAAVLSGLGRAA
;
A
#
# COMPACT_ATOMS: atom_id res chain seq x y z
N ARG A 1 -20.28 19.97 19.17
CA ARG A 1 -18.82 19.91 18.88
C ARG A 1 -18.49 18.49 18.44
N GLY A 2 -18.61 18.15 17.16
CA GLY A 2 -17.51 18.26 16.21
C GLY A 2 -17.34 16.91 15.49
N LEU A 3 -18.36 16.53 14.72
CA LEU A 3 -18.42 15.28 13.96
C LEU A 3 -17.27 15.27 12.94
N ARG A 4 -16.22 14.51 13.25
CA ARG A 4 -15.14 14.23 12.31
C ARG A 4 -15.73 13.49 11.13
N ARG A 5 -15.76 14.21 10.00
CA ARG A 5 -16.23 13.80 8.68
C ARG A 5 -15.61 12.45 8.31
N LEU A 6 -16.35 11.37 8.56
CA LEU A 6 -16.02 10.04 8.10
C LEU A 6 -16.01 10.09 6.57
N VAL A 7 -14.88 9.75 5.98
CA VAL A 7 -14.77 9.54 4.54
C VAL A 7 -15.84 8.50 4.18
N PRO A 8 -16.78 8.79 3.27
CA PRO A 8 -17.83 7.83 2.94
C PRO A 8 -17.18 6.66 2.20
N VAL A 9 -16.96 5.56 2.93
CA VAL A 9 -16.69 4.26 2.32
C VAL A 9 -17.96 3.92 1.56
N ARG A 10 -17.91 4.04 0.23
CA ARG A 10 -18.98 3.61 -0.67
C ARG A 10 -19.15 2.11 -0.46
N ARG A 11 -20.04 1.73 0.46
CA ARG A 11 -20.53 0.35 0.58
C ARG A 11 -21.35 0.10 -0.67
N ASP A 12 -20.73 -0.55 -1.65
CA ASP A 12 -21.45 -1.19 -2.72
C ASP A 12 -22.37 -2.25 -2.11
N ARG A 13 -23.63 -1.88 -1.91
CA ARG A 13 -24.71 -2.73 -1.42
C ARG A 13 -25.31 -3.50 -2.60
N ARG A 14 -24.53 -4.32 -3.26
CA ARG A 14 -25.06 -5.39 -4.11
C ARG A 14 -24.24 -6.66 -3.91
N GLY A 15 -24.80 -7.58 -3.13
CA GLY A 15 -24.48 -8.99 -3.32
C GLY A 15 -25.07 -9.41 -4.66
N GLY A 16 -24.23 -9.81 -5.61
CA GLY A 16 -24.65 -10.32 -6.91
C GLY A 16 -23.64 -10.01 -8.01
N ALA A 17 -23.03 -11.06 -8.56
CA ALA A 17 -21.93 -11.08 -9.53
C ALA A 17 -20.55 -10.75 -8.95
N ARG A 18 -19.66 -11.77 -8.97
CA ARG A 18 -18.21 -11.51 -9.07
C ARG A 18 -18.04 -10.60 -10.28
N PRO A 19 -17.46 -9.40 -10.17
CA PRO A 19 -17.25 -8.56 -11.34
C PRO A 19 -16.34 -9.33 -12.29
N GLY A 20 -16.93 -9.92 -13.33
CA GLY A 20 -16.24 -10.72 -14.36
C GLY A 20 -15.45 -9.86 -15.33
N GLY A 21 -14.91 -8.73 -14.87
CA GLY A 21 -14.19 -7.75 -15.68
C GLY A 21 -13.07 -7.09 -14.88
N HIS A 22 -12.26 -6.27 -15.56
CA HIS A 22 -11.17 -5.54 -14.92
C HIS A 22 -11.69 -4.60 -13.83
N LEU A 23 -11.34 -4.90 -12.58
CA LEU A 23 -11.54 -4.01 -11.45
C LEU A 23 -10.60 -2.81 -11.61
N ALA A 24 -11.18 -1.63 -11.81
CA ALA A 24 -10.41 -0.40 -11.85
C ALA A 24 -9.72 -0.17 -10.50
N PHE A 25 -8.45 0.22 -10.53
CA PHE A 25 -7.73 0.61 -9.33
C PHE A 25 -8.34 1.86 -8.72
N THR A 26 -8.39 1.91 -7.39
CA THR A 26 -8.66 3.16 -6.68
C THR A 26 -7.54 4.17 -6.97
N PRO A 27 -7.79 5.49 -6.88
CA PRO A 27 -6.73 6.49 -7.06
C PRO A 27 -5.52 6.27 -6.15
N ARG A 28 -5.77 5.79 -4.92
CA ARG A 28 -4.74 5.39 -3.96
C ARG A 28 -3.91 4.21 -4.45
N ALA A 29 -4.56 3.14 -4.93
CA ALA A 29 -3.87 1.97 -5.46
C ALA A 29 -3.02 2.34 -6.70
N LYS A 30 -3.53 3.21 -7.57
CA LYS A 30 -2.76 3.73 -8.70
C LYS A 30 -1.52 4.51 -8.25
N LYS A 31 -1.64 5.41 -7.26
CA LYS A 31 -0.50 6.13 -6.66
C LYS A 31 0.55 5.17 -6.07
N ALA A 32 0.11 4.08 -5.43
CA ALA A 32 1.02 3.07 -4.89
C ALA A 32 1.79 2.34 -6.02
N LEU A 33 1.12 1.95 -7.11
CA LEU A 33 1.77 1.32 -8.27
C LEU A 33 2.73 2.28 -8.99
N GLU A 34 2.39 3.57 -9.11
CA GLU A 34 3.31 4.57 -9.67
C GLU A 34 4.55 4.75 -8.78
N ARG A 35 4.39 4.64 -7.46
CA ARG A 35 5.49 4.75 -6.50
C ARG A 35 6.35 3.49 -6.46
N SER A 36 5.81 2.30 -6.71
CA SER A 36 6.61 1.06 -6.72
C SER A 36 7.70 1.08 -7.78
N LEU A 37 7.48 1.78 -8.90
CA LEU A 37 8.55 2.03 -9.87
C LEU A 37 9.72 2.82 -9.26
N ARG A 38 9.44 3.83 -8.43
CA ARG A 38 10.50 4.61 -7.78
C ARG A 38 11.30 3.77 -6.80
N GLU A 39 10.63 2.90 -6.02
CA GLU A 39 11.33 1.98 -5.12
C GLU A 39 12.24 1.03 -5.91
N ALA A 40 11.79 0.48 -7.05
CA ALA A 40 12.61 -0.38 -7.91
C ALA A 40 13.83 0.34 -8.46
N LEU A 41 13.65 1.57 -8.95
CA LEU A 41 14.77 2.39 -9.43
C LEU A 41 15.75 2.73 -8.31
N SER A 42 15.26 3.03 -7.09
CA SER A 42 16.11 3.31 -5.92
C SER A 42 16.93 2.11 -5.48
N LEU A 43 16.37 0.90 -5.62
CA LEU A 43 17.06 -0.36 -5.32
C LEU A 43 17.90 -0.87 -6.49
N LYS A 44 17.85 -0.20 -7.65
CA LYS A 44 18.53 -0.56 -8.91
C LYS A 44 18.05 -1.89 -9.51
N ASP A 45 16.82 -2.26 -9.22
CA ASP A 45 16.19 -3.46 -9.77
C ASP A 45 15.65 -3.21 -11.18
N ARG A 46 15.77 -4.24 -12.04
CA ARG A 46 15.32 -4.16 -13.45
C ARG A 46 13.83 -4.46 -13.62
N HIS A 47 13.16 -4.93 -12.57
CA HIS A 47 11.75 -5.30 -12.58
C HIS A 47 11.07 -4.86 -11.29
N ILE A 48 9.78 -4.55 -11.36
CA ILE A 48 8.96 -4.26 -10.18
C ILE A 48 8.45 -5.59 -9.61
N GLY A 49 9.14 -6.09 -8.58
CA GLY A 49 8.64 -7.18 -7.74
C GLY A 49 7.72 -6.74 -6.59
N THR A 50 7.32 -7.71 -5.77
CA THR A 50 6.36 -7.52 -4.68
C THR A 50 6.87 -6.61 -3.56
N GLU A 51 8.17 -6.65 -3.31
CA GLU A 51 8.91 -5.82 -2.37
C GLU A 51 8.76 -4.34 -2.68
N HIS A 52 8.82 -3.96 -3.96
CA HIS A 52 8.63 -2.60 -4.41
C HIS A 52 7.21 -2.10 -4.18
N VAL A 53 6.22 -2.95 -4.45
CA VAL A 53 4.81 -2.64 -4.19
C VAL A 53 4.58 -2.49 -2.70
N LEU A 54 5.15 -3.36 -1.88
CA LEU A 54 5.06 -3.28 -0.42
C LEU A 54 5.71 -2.01 0.11
N LEU A 55 6.94 -1.69 -0.31
CA LEU A 55 7.64 -0.46 0.06
C LEU A 55 6.84 0.79 -0.34
N ALA A 56 6.19 0.77 -1.51
CA ALA A 56 5.34 1.87 -1.95
C ALA A 56 4.06 2.04 -1.11
N LEU A 57 3.50 0.94 -0.59
CA LEU A 57 2.37 0.99 0.34
C LEU A 57 2.77 1.51 1.72
N LEU A 58 4.01 1.25 2.15
CA LEU A 58 4.62 1.71 3.41
C LEU A 58 5.04 3.19 3.39
N ASP A 59 4.57 3.95 2.40
CA ASP A 59 4.76 5.39 2.30
C ASP A 59 4.39 6.11 3.62
N PRO A 60 5.31 6.89 4.24
CA PRO A 60 5.03 7.65 5.45
C PRO A 60 3.87 8.65 5.32
N GLU A 61 3.60 9.14 4.10
CA GLU A 61 2.46 10.04 3.85
C GLU A 61 1.11 9.31 3.85
N ASP A 62 1.11 7.98 3.81
CA ASP A 62 -0.07 7.15 3.78
C ASP A 62 -0.63 6.88 5.19
N LYS A 63 -1.55 7.76 5.61
CA LYS A 63 -2.22 7.68 6.92
C LYS A 63 -3.04 6.41 7.13
N VAL A 64 -3.60 5.81 6.08
CA VAL A 64 -4.41 4.59 6.22
C VAL A 64 -3.49 3.39 6.42
N THR A 65 -2.38 3.30 5.67
CA THR A 65 -1.38 2.24 5.90
C THR A 65 -0.83 2.36 7.31
N ALA A 66 -0.44 3.57 7.73
CA ALA A 66 0.05 3.82 9.09
C ALA A 66 -0.98 3.41 10.15
N THR A 67 -2.27 3.71 9.95
CA THR A 67 -3.32 3.31 10.89
C THR A 67 -3.48 1.79 10.96
N VAL A 68 -3.43 1.10 9.82
CA VAL A 68 -3.56 -0.37 9.78
C VAL A 68 -2.37 -1.03 10.48
N LEU A 69 -1.14 -0.62 10.16
CA LEU A 69 0.06 -1.17 10.79
C LEU A 69 0.09 -0.94 12.29
N ARG A 70 -0.28 0.26 12.75
CA ARG A 70 -0.37 0.57 14.18
C ARG A 70 -1.40 -0.31 14.90
N ARG A 71 -2.52 -0.63 14.25
CA ARG A 71 -3.50 -1.59 14.79
C ARG A 71 -2.96 -3.01 14.85
N LEU A 72 -2.02 -3.36 13.98
CA LEU A 72 -1.30 -4.63 13.99
C LEU A 72 -0.07 -4.61 14.92
N GLY A 73 0.18 -3.51 15.64
CA GLY A 73 1.27 -3.39 16.61
C GLY A 73 2.63 -3.03 16.01
N THR A 74 2.69 -2.45 14.82
CA THR A 74 3.96 -2.04 14.19
C THR A 74 3.88 -0.65 13.56
N GLU A 75 5.04 0.01 13.41
CA GLU A 75 5.15 1.30 12.72
C GLU A 75 5.57 1.10 11.24
N PRO A 76 5.16 1.99 10.32
CA PRO A 76 5.56 1.93 8.92
C PRO A 76 7.07 1.84 8.71
N ASP A 77 7.84 2.63 9.45
CA ASP A 77 9.30 2.65 9.33
C ASP A 77 9.93 1.33 9.78
N THR A 78 9.40 0.71 10.83
CA THR A 78 9.82 -0.61 11.31
C THR A 78 9.53 -1.68 10.25
N ALA A 79 8.33 -1.67 9.68
CA ALA A 79 7.97 -2.58 8.60
C ALA A 79 8.87 -2.38 7.35
N ARG A 80 9.15 -1.11 7.00
CA ARG A 80 10.02 -0.76 5.87
C ARG A 80 11.44 -1.28 6.08
N ALA A 81 12.00 -1.06 7.26
CA ALA A 81 13.32 -1.58 7.64
C ALA A 81 13.39 -3.11 7.57
N ALA A 82 12.33 -3.80 8.01
CA ALA A 82 12.26 -5.26 7.92
C ALA A 82 12.27 -5.77 6.47
N VAL A 83 11.53 -5.12 5.57
CA VAL A 83 11.52 -5.46 4.13
C VAL A 83 12.92 -5.28 3.53
N LEU A 84 13.56 -4.13 3.77
CA LEU A 84 14.90 -3.85 3.25
C LEU A 84 15.95 -4.81 3.82
N SER A 85 15.85 -5.17 5.10
CA SER A 85 16.73 -6.18 5.70
C SER A 85 16.54 -7.56 5.07
N GLY A 86 15.31 -7.93 4.68
CA GLY A 86 15.03 -9.19 3.99
C GLY A 86 15.69 -9.26 2.61
N LEU A 87 15.71 -8.17 1.85
CA LEU A 87 16.35 -8.10 0.54
C LEU A 87 17.87 -8.28 0.61
N GLY A 88 18.51 -7.68 1.62
CA GLY A 88 19.96 -7.85 1.84
C GLY A 88 20.39 -9.24 2.31
N ARG A 89 19.46 -10.11 2.72
CA ARG A 89 19.73 -11.51 3.09
C ARG A 89 19.51 -12.49 1.94
N ALA A 90 18.84 -12.06 0.88
CA ALA A 90 18.49 -12.89 -0.27
C ALA A 90 19.43 -12.69 -1.48
N ALA A 91 20.33 -11.69 -1.41
CA ALA A 91 21.38 -11.42 -2.39
C ALA A 91 22.72 -11.97 -1.91
#